data_AF-A0A382YUN0-F1
#
_entry.id   AF-A0A382YUN0-F1
#
_cell.length_a   1.000
_cell.length_b   1.000
_cell.length_c   1.000
_cell.angle_alpha   90.00
_cell.angle_beta   90.00
_cell.angle_gamma   90.00
#
_symmetry.space_group_name_H-M   'P 1'
#
loop_
_entity.id
_entity.type
_entity.pdbx_description
1 polymer ?
#
loop_
_entity_poly.entity_id
_entity_poly.type
_entity_poly.pdbx_seq_one_letter_code
_entity_poly.pdbx_strand_id
1 'polypeptide(L)'
;MRSNRKGFTLIELLIVVAIIGILAGVGIPMYNGYMSKAKIESTKTNHSNSKSFIAASFTKCSAGSTSVTMGTKDTTCTATLATFAADFAKYFNSINKNPYISTENAVNVSNANP
;
A
#
# COMPACT_ATOMS: atom_id res chain seq x y z
N MET A 1 -52.17 -22.01 16.98
CA MET A 1 -51.01 -22.64 16.31
C MET A 1 -49.82 -22.63 17.25
N ARG A 2 -49.43 -23.78 17.81
CA ARG A 2 -48.21 -23.90 18.63
C ARG A 2 -47.02 -23.92 17.67
N SER A 3 -46.28 -22.82 17.61
CA SER A 3 -45.07 -22.72 16.81
C SER A 3 -44.02 -23.68 17.39
N ASN A 4 -43.67 -24.70 16.63
CA ASN A 4 -42.74 -25.75 16.99
C ASN A 4 -41.31 -25.15 16.95
N ARG A 5 -40.90 -24.49 18.03
CA ARG A 5 -39.54 -23.92 18.13
C ARG A 5 -38.55 -25.08 18.23
N LYS A 6 -38.02 -25.52 17.08
CA LYS A 6 -36.85 -26.41 17.02
C LYS A 6 -35.67 -25.64 17.62
N GLY A 7 -35.29 -25.98 18.85
CA GLY A 7 -34.06 -25.50 19.46
C GLY A 7 -32.85 -26.16 18.80
N PHE A 8 -31.77 -25.41 18.63
CA PHE A 8 -30.49 -25.93 18.18
C PHE A 8 -29.92 -26.87 19.25
N THR A 9 -29.39 -28.04 18.86
CA THR A 9 -28.81 -28.96 19.83
C THR A 9 -27.39 -28.53 20.19
N LEU A 10 -26.98 -28.75 21.45
CA LEU A 10 -25.61 -28.46 21.90
C LEU A 10 -24.56 -29.27 21.13
N ILE A 11 -24.94 -30.47 20.68
CA ILE A 11 -24.05 -31.32 19.89
C ILE A 11 -23.83 -30.79 18.47
N GLU A 12 -24.86 -30.20 17.85
CA GLU A 12 -24.70 -29.51 16.56
C GLU A 12 -23.74 -28.33 16.69
N LEU A 13 -23.83 -27.54 17.78
CA LEU A 13 -22.89 -26.44 18.00
C LEU A 13 -21.46 -26.93 18.26
N LEU A 14 -21.28 -28.01 19.01
CA LEU A 14 -19.94 -28.56 19.30
C LEU A 14 -19.23 -29.02 18.03
N ILE A 15 -19.94 -29.69 17.12
CA ILE A 15 -19.36 -30.14 15.85
C ILE A 15 -18.96 -28.94 14.99
N VAL A 16 -19.79 -27.88 14.94
CA VAL A 16 -19.47 -26.66 14.18
C VAL A 16 -18.19 -25.99 14.70
N VAL A 17 -18.05 -25.84 16.02
CA VAL A 17 -16.85 -25.23 16.61
C VAL A 17 -15.61 -26.08 16.35
N ALA A 18 -15.74 -27.42 16.40
CA ALA A 18 -14.63 -28.32 16.08
C ALA A 18 -14.14 -28.16 14.64
N ILE A 19 -15.05 -28.05 13.67
CA ILE A 19 -14.70 -27.84 12.25
C ILE A 19 -14.06 -26.47 12.05
N ILE A 20 -14.62 -25.39 12.63
CA ILE A 20 -14.05 -24.04 12.55
C ILE A 20 -12.64 -24.00 13.17
N GLY A 21 -12.42 -24.72 14.28
CA GLY A 21 -11.09 -24.83 14.91
C GLY A 21 -10.03 -25.41 13.99
N ILE A 22 -10.34 -26.49 13.26
CA ILE A 22 -9.42 -27.10 12.29
C ILE A 22 -9.13 -26.12 11.14
N LEU A 23 -10.18 -25.49 10.58
CA LEU A 23 -10.06 -24.53 9.48
C LEU A 23 -9.24 -23.30 9.89
N ALA A 24 -9.43 -22.79 11.10
CA ALA A 24 -8.67 -21.66 11.63
C ALA A 24 -7.19 -22.03 11.84
N GLY A 25 -6.91 -23.25 12.33
CA GLY A 25 -5.54 -23.74 12.55
C GLY A 25 -4.68 -23.74 11.28
N VAL A 26 -5.24 -24.19 10.14
CA VAL A 26 -4.55 -24.15 8.85
C VAL A 26 -4.67 -22.79 8.15
N GLY A 27 -5.76 -22.07 8.37
CA GLY A 27 -6.07 -20.81 7.69
C GLY A 27 -5.21 -19.62 8.14
N ILE A 28 -4.91 -19.52 9.45
CA ILE A 28 -4.10 -18.42 10.00
C ILE A 28 -2.68 -18.34 9.42
N PRO A 29 -1.86 -19.41 9.43
CA PRO A 29 -0.50 -19.33 8.87
C PRO A 29 -0.51 -19.03 7.37
N MET A 30 -1.48 -19.60 6.64
CA MET A 30 -1.67 -19.34 5.22
C MET A 30 -2.02 -17.85 4.96
N TYR A 31 -2.96 -17.29 5.72
CA TYR A 31 -3.37 -15.89 5.61
C TYR A 31 -2.22 -14.92 5.89
N ASN A 32 -1.41 -15.19 6.93
CA ASN A 32 -0.22 -14.40 7.23
C ASN A 32 0.79 -14.40 6.07
N GLY A 33 0.98 -15.55 5.41
CA GLY A 33 1.81 -15.67 4.21
C GLY A 33 1.28 -14.84 3.05
N TYR A 34 -0.03 -14.85 2.80
CA TYR A 34 -0.65 -14.01 1.77
C TYR A 34 -0.54 -12.52 2.07
N MET A 35 -0.78 -12.11 3.32
CA MET A 35 -0.62 -10.72 3.75
C MET A 35 0.82 -10.26 3.56
N SER A 36 1.81 -11.08 3.91
CA SER A 36 3.23 -10.77 3.70
C SER A 36 3.56 -10.57 2.21
N LYS A 37 3.11 -11.49 1.33
CA LYS A 37 3.29 -11.36 -0.11
C LYS A 37 2.60 -10.10 -0.68
N ALA A 38 1.39 -9.80 -0.21
CA ALA A 38 0.66 -8.59 -0.61
C ALA A 38 1.41 -7.31 -0.21
N LYS A 39 2.01 -7.28 0.99
CA LYS A 39 2.85 -6.15 1.43
C LYS A 39 4.06 -5.96 0.52
N ILE A 40 4.76 -7.05 0.17
CA ILE A 40 5.93 -7.00 -0.73
C ILE A 40 5.52 -6.48 -2.11
N GLU A 41 4.42 -6.98 -2.68
CA GLU A 41 3.97 -6.58 -4.01
C GLU A 41 3.50 -5.12 -4.03
N SER A 42 2.85 -4.65 -2.96
CA SER A 42 2.50 -3.24 -2.77
C SER A 42 3.76 -2.36 -2.77
N THR A 43 4.79 -2.72 -1.99
CA THR A 43 6.06 -1.98 -1.98
C THR A 43 6.72 -1.96 -3.36
N LYS A 44 6.74 -3.10 -4.07
CA LYS A 44 7.30 -3.20 -5.42
C LYS A 44 6.59 -2.30 -6.41
N THR A 45 5.26 -2.27 -6.35
CA THR A 45 4.41 -1.41 -7.18
C THR A 45 4.69 0.07 -6.90
N ASN A 46 4.71 0.46 -5.62
CA ASN A 46 5.03 1.83 -5.20
C ASN A 46 6.41 2.27 -5.72
N HIS A 47 7.41 1.39 -5.63
CA HIS A 47 8.76 1.64 -6.13
C HIS A 47 8.80 1.78 -7.65
N SER A 48 8.13 0.89 -8.39
CA SER A 48 8.07 0.95 -9.85
C SER A 48 7.40 2.23 -10.35
N ASN A 49 6.31 2.65 -9.71
CA ASN A 49 5.61 3.90 -10.02
C ASN A 49 6.50 5.11 -9.77
N SER A 50 7.19 5.13 -8.62
CA SER A 50 8.14 6.18 -8.24
C SER A 50 9.26 6.32 -9.27
N LYS A 51 9.91 5.20 -9.64
CA LYS A 51 10.99 5.15 -10.63
C LYS A 51 10.52 5.66 -12.00
N SER A 52 9.38 5.16 -12.46
CA SER A 52 8.83 5.50 -13.78
C SER A 52 8.47 6.99 -13.86
N PHE A 53 7.91 7.54 -12.79
CA PHE A 53 7.58 8.96 -12.70
C PHE A 53 8.83 9.85 -12.73
N ILE A 54 9.88 9.49 -11.98
CA ILE A 54 11.13 10.24 -11.98
C ILE A 54 11.74 10.26 -13.38
N ALA A 55 11.82 9.10 -14.06
CA ALA A 55 12.34 9.01 -15.41
C ALA A 55 11.50 9.84 -16.42
N ALA A 56 10.17 9.77 -16.31
CA ALA A 56 9.27 10.57 -17.13
C ALA A 56 9.43 12.08 -16.88
N SER A 57 9.62 12.47 -15.63
CA SER A 57 9.82 13.87 -15.23
C SER A 57 11.11 14.45 -15.81
N PHE A 58 12.23 13.72 -15.68
CA PHE A 58 13.50 14.12 -16.29
C PHE A 58 13.42 14.19 -17.81
N THR A 59 12.78 13.20 -18.44
CA THR A 59 12.56 13.21 -19.90
C THR A 59 11.75 14.43 -20.32
N LYS A 60 10.66 14.73 -19.61
CA LYS A 60 9.80 15.89 -19.87
C LYS A 60 10.55 17.22 -19.75
N CYS A 61 11.39 17.36 -18.73
CA CYS A 61 12.26 18.53 -18.57
C CYS A 61 13.31 18.63 -19.69
N SER A 62 13.93 17.52 -20.08
CA SER A 62 14.91 17.49 -21.17
C SER A 62 14.28 17.80 -22.54
N ALA A 63 12.99 17.48 -22.71
CA ALA A 63 12.23 17.78 -23.93
C ALA A 63 11.75 19.25 -24.02
N GLY A 64 12.17 20.12 -23.11
CA GLY A 64 11.87 21.56 -23.13
C GLY A 64 10.60 21.97 -22.39
N SER A 65 9.98 21.08 -21.60
CA SER A 65 8.90 21.51 -20.69
C SER A 65 9.47 22.36 -19.55
N THR A 66 8.75 23.40 -19.15
CA THR A 66 9.15 24.28 -18.04
C THR A 66 8.77 23.73 -16.67
N SER A 67 7.78 22.83 -16.61
CA SER A 67 7.20 22.32 -15.36
C SER A 67 6.82 20.84 -15.43
N VAL A 68 6.88 20.18 -14.28
CA VAL A 68 6.37 18.83 -14.02
C VAL A 68 5.24 18.93 -13.02
N THR A 69 4.07 18.40 -13.39
CA THR A 69 2.88 18.36 -12.54
C THR A 69 2.87 17.08 -11.70
N MET A 70 2.76 17.23 -10.39
CA MET A 70 2.63 16.14 -9.41
C MET A 70 1.31 16.32 -8.64
N GLY A 71 0.24 15.68 -9.11
CA GLY A 71 -1.11 15.89 -8.57
C GLY A 71 -1.58 17.32 -8.81
N THR A 72 -1.76 18.10 -7.74
CA THR A 72 -2.18 19.52 -7.81
C THR A 72 -1.03 20.52 -7.75
N LYS A 73 0.23 20.05 -7.70
CA LYS A 73 1.40 20.91 -7.59
C LYS A 73 2.24 20.86 -8.86
N ASP A 74 2.60 22.03 -9.37
CA ASP A 74 3.56 22.18 -10.46
C ASP A 74 4.93 22.54 -9.90
N THR A 75 5.94 21.73 -10.23
CA THR A 75 7.34 21.98 -9.88
C THR A 75 8.10 22.31 -11.17
N THR A 76 8.84 23.42 -11.18
CA THR A 76 9.60 23.81 -12.36
C THR A 76 10.78 22.87 -12.62
N CYS A 77 11.12 22.67 -13.88
CA CYS A 77 12.26 21.83 -14.28
C CYS A 77 13.63 22.42 -13.85
N THR A 78 13.66 23.70 -13.52
CA THR A 78 14.84 24.41 -12.98
C THR A 78 14.86 24.45 -11.44
N ALA A 79 13.90 23.79 -10.78
CA ALA A 79 13.87 23.70 -9.33
C ALA A 79 15.10 22.95 -8.80
N THR A 80 15.48 23.22 -7.55
CA THR A 80 16.57 22.49 -6.89
C THR A 80 16.18 21.03 -6.68
N LEU A 81 17.16 20.13 -6.66
CA LEU A 81 16.94 18.71 -6.32
C LEU A 81 16.17 18.54 -5.00
N ALA A 82 16.45 19.39 -4.01
CA ALA A 82 15.77 19.37 -2.71
C ALA A 82 14.27 19.71 -2.81
N THR A 83 13.90 20.73 -3.60
CA THR A 83 12.50 21.12 -3.78
C THR A 83 11.74 20.09 -4.61
N PHE A 84 12.35 19.60 -5.69
CA PHE A 84 11.78 18.53 -6.50
C PHE A 84 11.55 17.25 -5.68
N ALA A 85 12.54 16.83 -4.90
CA ALA A 85 12.42 15.63 -4.08
C ALA A 85 11.36 15.79 -2.96
N ALA A 86 11.30 16.95 -2.31
CA ALA A 86 10.29 17.21 -1.29
C ALA A 86 8.85 17.17 -1.85
N ASP A 87 8.64 17.73 -3.04
CA ASP A 87 7.34 17.72 -3.71
C ASP A 87 6.97 16.32 -4.21
N PHE A 88 7.95 15.61 -4.75
CA PHE A 88 7.82 14.21 -5.12
C PHE A 88 7.38 13.35 -3.94
N ALA A 89 8.06 13.45 -2.79
CA ALA A 89 7.69 12.67 -1.62
C ALA A 89 6.30 13.03 -1.09
N LYS A 90 5.94 14.32 -1.07
CA LYS A 90 4.58 14.73 -0.67
C LYS A 90 3.51 14.13 -1.58
N TYR A 91 3.73 14.17 -2.90
CA TYR A 91 2.81 13.56 -3.86
C TYR A 91 2.74 12.03 -3.69
N PHE A 92 3.87 11.33 -3.68
CA PHE A 92 3.86 9.87 -3.58
C PHE A 92 3.35 9.34 -2.24
N ASN A 93 3.53 10.09 -1.14
CA ASN A 93 2.93 9.74 0.16
C ASN A 93 1.43 10.05 0.23
N SER A 94 0.89 10.92 -0.64
CA SER A 94 -0.56 11.14 -0.70
C SER A 94 -1.29 10.05 -1.47
N ILE A 95 -0.64 9.46 -2.49
CA ILE A 95 -1.23 8.39 -3.31
C ILE A 95 -0.86 6.98 -2.84
N ASN A 96 0.26 6.80 -2.13
CA ASN A 96 0.71 5.49 -1.66
C ASN A 96 0.77 5.44 -0.14
N LYS A 97 0.36 4.30 0.41
CA LYS A 97 0.51 3.97 1.83
C LYS A 97 1.67 3.02 2.06
N ASN A 98 2.29 3.12 3.24
CA ASN A 98 3.27 2.14 3.68
C ASN A 98 2.55 0.84 4.12
N PRO A 99 2.82 -0.31 3.47
CA PRO A 99 2.12 -1.56 3.76
C PRO A 99 2.58 -2.26 5.04
N TYR A 100 3.69 -1.81 5.66
CA TYR A 100 4.22 -2.37 6.92
C TYR A 100 3.76 -1.58 8.14
N ILE A 101 3.87 -0.26 8.09
CA ILE A 101 3.55 0.64 9.20
C ILE A 101 2.72 1.81 8.66
N SER A 102 1.45 1.90 9.05
CA SER A 102 0.52 2.90 8.49
C SER A 102 0.78 4.33 8.93
N THR A 103 1.57 4.54 9.98
CA THR A 103 1.96 5.86 10.49
C THR A 103 3.21 6.42 9.80
N GLU A 104 3.92 5.59 9.05
CA GLU A 104 5.16 5.94 8.38
C GLU A 104 4.92 6.28 6.91
N ASN A 105 5.77 7.15 6.37
CA ASN A 105 5.76 7.48 4.95
C ASN A 105 6.04 6.25 4.08
N ALA A 106 5.42 6.19 2.90
CA ALA A 106 5.72 5.21 1.87
C ALA A 106 7.02 5.53 1.13
N VAL A 107 7.36 6.83 1.03
CA VAL A 107 8.57 7.35 0.38
C VAL A 107 9.23 8.38 1.29
N ASN A 108 10.51 8.20 1.56
CA ASN A 108 11.33 9.18 2.27
C ASN A 108 12.45 9.70 1.36
N VAL A 109 12.71 11.00 1.42
CA VAL A 109 13.86 11.63 0.78
C VAL A 109 14.94 11.77 1.83
N SER A 110 16.09 11.15 1.62
CA SER A 110 17.24 11.39 2.47
C SER A 110 18.01 12.58 1.94
N ASN A 111 18.28 13.57 2.79
CA ASN A 111 19.17 14.69 2.48
C ASN A 111 20.65 14.28 2.53
N ALA A 112 20.95 13.03 2.16
CA ALA A 112 22.33 12.61 1.97
C ALA A 112 22.84 13.33 0.72
N ASN A 113 23.64 14.37 0.95
CA ASN A 113 24.53 14.92 -0.05
C ASN A 113 25.29 13.73 -0.66
N PRO A 114 25.38 13.59 -2.00
CA PRO A 114 26.11 12.49 -2.62
C PRO A 114 27.56 12.40 -2.13
#